data_AF-A0A132A1D3-F1
#
_entry.id   AF-A0A132A1D3-F1
#
_cell.length_a   1.000
_cell.length_b   1.000
_cell.length_c   1.000
_cell.angle_alpha   90.00
_cell.angle_beta   90.00
_cell.angle_gamma   90.00
#
_symmetry.space_group_name_H-M   'P 1'
#
loop_
_entity.id
_entity.type
_entity.pdbx_description
1 polymer ?
#
loop_
_entity_poly.entity_id
_entity_poly.type
_entity_poly.pdbx_seq_one_letter_code
_entity_poly.pdbx_strand_id
1 'polypeptide(L)'
;MIIPEIRDHPAGLDFNDFLPKHIQQYGIDSQPFISEIETINAIIKGHKATKTGLDYRRKQVQIVMAMWATKDSKTALEYAINLDEKSIIIDILNVMILKPYVVDKIIRSKIIIIFF
;
A
#
# COMPACT_ATOMS: atom_id res chain seq x y z
N MET A 1 -24.28 -47.54 17.84
CA MET A 1 -24.84 -48.05 16.57
C MET A 1 -24.14 -47.31 15.45
N ILE A 2 -23.29 -47.98 14.68
CA ILE A 2 -22.56 -47.39 13.54
C ILE A 2 -23.28 -47.91 12.30
N ILE A 3 -23.75 -46.99 11.44
CA ILE A 3 -24.38 -47.34 10.17
C ILE A 3 -23.27 -47.35 9.12
N PRO A 4 -22.96 -48.48 8.45
CA PRO A 4 -21.98 -48.50 7.38
C PRO A 4 -22.57 -47.78 6.15
N GLU A 5 -21.96 -46.68 5.75
CA GLU A 5 -22.34 -45.97 4.53
C GLU A 5 -21.59 -46.59 3.34
N ILE A 6 -22.25 -47.54 2.66
CA ILE A 6 -21.80 -48.06 1.38
C ILE A 6 -22.56 -47.27 0.32
N ARG A 7 -21.91 -46.25 -0.26
CA ARG A 7 -22.42 -45.55 -1.44
C ARG A 7 -21.62 -46.00 -2.66
N ASP A 8 -22.29 -46.65 -3.61
CA ASP A 8 -21.71 -47.07 -4.90
C ASP A 8 -21.56 -45.92 -5.91
N HIS A 9 -22.05 -44.73 -5.57
CA HIS A 9 -21.93 -43.53 -6.38
C HIS A 9 -21.85 -42.29 -5.48
N PRO A 10 -21.15 -41.21 -5.91
CA PRO A 10 -21.10 -39.97 -5.13
C PRO A 10 -22.52 -39.46 -4.86
N ALA A 11 -22.66 -38.70 -3.79
CA ALA A 11 -23.90 -38.28 -3.14
C ALA A 11 -24.94 -37.50 -4.00
N GLY A 12 -24.81 -37.47 -5.33
CA GLY A 12 -25.62 -36.64 -6.22
C GLY A 12 -25.38 -35.14 -5.99
N LEU A 13 -24.32 -34.78 -5.27
CA LEU A 13 -23.93 -33.39 -5.04
C LEU A 13 -23.27 -32.87 -6.32
N ASP A 14 -23.98 -32.02 -7.05
CA ASP A 14 -23.38 -31.23 -8.11
C ASP A 14 -22.55 -30.12 -7.49
N PHE A 15 -21.27 -30.05 -7.85
CA PHE A 15 -20.37 -29.01 -7.38
C PHE A 15 -20.88 -27.60 -7.73
N ASN A 16 -21.63 -27.48 -8.83
CA ASN A 16 -22.23 -26.21 -9.26
C ASN A 16 -23.25 -25.66 -8.25
N ASP A 17 -23.93 -26.51 -7.48
CA ASP A 17 -24.93 -26.07 -6.48
C ASP A 17 -24.30 -25.28 -5.32
N PHE A 18 -22.99 -25.43 -5.12
CA PHE A 18 -22.24 -24.78 -4.03
C PHE A 18 -21.47 -23.55 -4.49
N LEU A 19 -21.40 -23.30 -5.80
CA LEU A 19 -20.72 -22.13 -6.34
C LEU A 19 -21.69 -20.94 -6.45
N PRO A 20 -21.27 -19.73 -6.03
CA PRO A 20 -22.02 -18.51 -6.31
C PRO A 20 -22.32 -18.39 -7.82
N LYS A 21 -23.55 -18.03 -8.19
CA LYS A 21 -24.03 -17.98 -9.59
C LYS A 21 -23.14 -17.17 -10.54
N HIS A 22 -22.41 -16.18 -10.01
CA HIS A 22 -21.45 -15.41 -10.81
C HIS A 22 -20.21 -16.25 -11.16
N ILE A 23 -19.74 -17.15 -10.28
CA ILE A 23 -18.60 -18.04 -10.51
C ILE A 23 -18.94 -19.17 -11.47
N GLN A 24 -20.20 -19.59 -11.55
CA GLN A 24 -20.66 -20.63 -12.49
C GLN A 24 -20.53 -20.19 -13.96
N GLN A 25 -20.69 -18.89 -14.24
CA GLN A 25 -20.44 -18.33 -15.57
C GLN A 25 -18.94 -18.17 -15.84
N TYR A 26 -18.13 -18.17 -14.78
CA TYR A 26 -16.70 -18.05 -14.86
C TYR A 26 -15.96 -19.36 -14.56
N GLY A 27 -16.30 -20.43 -15.28
CA GLY A 27 -15.48 -21.65 -15.30
C GLY A 27 -14.01 -21.29 -15.56
N ILE A 28 -13.07 -22.18 -15.21
CA ILE A 28 -11.62 -21.94 -15.28
C ILE A 28 -11.16 -21.35 -16.64
N ASP A 29 -11.95 -21.53 -17.70
CA ASP A 29 -11.74 -21.06 -19.07
C ASP A 29 -12.31 -19.66 -19.42
N SER A 30 -12.94 -18.95 -18.49
CA SER A 30 -13.63 -17.68 -18.77
C SER A 30 -12.85 -16.44 -18.29
N GLN A 31 -11.72 -16.62 -17.62
CA GLN A 31 -10.84 -15.49 -17.34
C GLN A 31 -10.46 -14.92 -18.72
N PRO A 32 -10.61 -13.60 -18.96
CA PRO A 32 -10.19 -13.05 -20.23
C PRO A 32 -8.75 -13.48 -20.46
N PHE A 33 -8.51 -14.21 -21.56
CA PHE A 33 -7.17 -14.62 -21.94
C PHE A 33 -6.39 -13.37 -22.29
N ILE A 34 -5.72 -12.80 -21.29
CA ILE A 34 -4.79 -11.69 -21.48
C ILE A 34 -3.54 -12.33 -22.06
N SER A 35 -3.11 -11.87 -23.24
CA SER A 35 -1.90 -12.38 -23.84
C SER A 35 -0.69 -12.13 -22.93
N GLU A 36 0.35 -12.97 -23.06
CA GLU A 36 1.60 -12.78 -22.32
C GLU A 36 2.16 -11.36 -22.53
N ILE A 37 2.06 -10.84 -23.76
CA ILE A 37 2.51 -9.50 -24.15
C ILE A 37 1.70 -8.43 -23.42
N GLU A 38 0.37 -8.54 -23.36
CA GLU A 38 -0.48 -7.59 -22.63
C GLU A 38 -0.21 -7.62 -21.13
N THR A 39 0.02 -8.80 -20.56
CA THR A 39 0.39 -8.97 -19.16
C THR A 39 1.72 -8.27 -18.85
N ILE A 40 2.75 -8.51 -19.67
CA ILE A 40 4.07 -7.86 -19.53
C ILE A 40 3.93 -6.34 -19.66
N ASN A 41 3.16 -5.85 -20.62
CA ASN A 41 2.94 -4.42 -20.81
C ASN A 41 2.23 -3.78 -19.60
N ALA A 42 1.26 -4.46 -19.00
CA ALA A 42 0.58 -3.99 -17.79
C ALA A 42 1.56 -3.87 -16.62
N ILE A 43 2.42 -4.89 -16.43
CA ILE A 43 3.46 -4.89 -15.39
C ILE A 43 4.46 -3.76 -15.62
N ILE A 44 4.99 -3.61 -16.82
CA ILE A 44 5.98 -2.57 -17.15
C ILE A 44 5.38 -1.17 -16.94
N LYS A 45 4.12 -0.96 -17.33
CA LYS A 45 3.43 0.31 -17.13
C LYS A 45 3.31 0.64 -15.64
N GLY A 46 2.86 -0.31 -14.83
CA GLY A 46 2.80 -0.16 -13.37
C GLY A 46 4.18 0.12 -12.77
N HIS A 47 5.18 -0.68 -13.14
CA HIS A 47 6.55 -0.52 -12.67
C HIS A 47 7.13 0.86 -12.98
N LYS A 48 6.94 1.36 -14.22
CA LYS A 48 7.44 2.69 -14.62
C LYS A 48 6.85 3.80 -13.76
N ALA A 49 5.53 3.78 -13.56
CA ALA A 49 4.85 4.77 -12.72
C ALA A 49 5.31 4.70 -11.27
N THR A 50 5.36 3.49 -10.68
CA THR A 50 5.82 3.26 -9.32
C THR A 50 7.28 3.70 -9.14
N LYS A 51 8.16 3.35 -10.07
CA LYS A 51 9.58 3.72 -10.04
C LYS A 51 9.74 5.23 -10.04
N THR A 52 9.08 5.94 -10.97
CA THR A 52 9.15 7.40 -11.02
C THR A 52 8.65 8.06 -9.72
N GLY A 53 7.53 7.58 -9.16
CA GLY A 53 7.01 8.08 -7.89
C GLY A 53 7.96 7.84 -6.71
N LEU A 54 8.54 6.64 -6.62
CA LEU A 54 9.50 6.29 -5.57
C LEU A 54 10.81 7.04 -5.69
N ASP A 55 11.34 7.22 -6.91
CA ASP A 55 12.56 7.99 -7.15
C ASP A 55 12.37 9.46 -6.77
N TYR A 56 11.22 10.04 -7.12
CA TYR A 56 10.85 11.39 -6.68
C TYR A 56 10.78 11.49 -5.15
N ARG A 57 10.02 10.60 -4.51
CA ARG A 57 9.87 10.58 -3.04
C ARG A 57 11.21 10.42 -2.34
N ARG A 58 12.07 9.51 -2.81
CA ARG A 58 13.43 9.30 -2.29
C ARG A 58 14.25 10.58 -2.36
N LYS A 59 14.25 11.26 -3.51
CA LYS A 59 14.97 12.53 -3.69
C LYS A 59 14.49 13.59 -2.70
N GLN A 60 13.18 13.75 -2.54
CA GLN A 60 12.64 14.76 -1.63
C GLN A 60 12.94 14.44 -0.17
N VAL A 61 12.80 13.18 0.25
CA VAL A 61 13.18 12.76 1.62
C VAL A 61 14.66 13.03 1.88
N GLN A 62 15.55 12.78 0.91
CA GLN A 62 16.97 13.12 1.05
C GLN A 62 17.20 14.62 1.23
N ILE A 63 16.47 15.45 0.48
CA ILE A 63 16.54 16.91 0.63
C ILE A 63 16.07 17.34 2.02
N VAL A 64 14.91 16.85 2.48
CA VAL A 64 14.38 17.15 3.82
C VAL A 64 15.36 16.71 4.90
N MET A 65 15.93 15.51 4.79
CA MET A 65 16.94 15.02 5.73
C MET A 65 18.21 15.89 5.75
N ALA A 66 18.68 16.32 4.58
CA ALA A 66 19.82 17.23 4.50
C ALA A 66 19.52 18.59 5.15
N MET A 67 18.33 19.15 4.92
CA MET A 67 17.88 20.37 5.59
C MET A 67 17.80 20.20 7.10
N TRP A 68 17.27 19.06 7.57
CA TRP A 68 17.21 18.76 8.99
C TRP A 68 18.62 18.74 9.60
N ALA A 69 19.55 18.03 8.96
CA ALA A 69 20.92 17.89 9.48
C ALA A 69 21.71 19.21 9.48
N THR A 70 21.49 20.08 8.49
CA THR A 70 22.27 21.33 8.31
C THR A 70 21.64 22.55 8.97
N LYS A 71 20.31 22.57 9.12
CA LYS A 71 19.56 23.66 9.76
C LYS A 71 18.95 23.13 11.06
N ASP A 72 17.65 22.88 11.04
CA ASP A 72 16.89 22.37 12.17
C ASP A 72 15.65 21.61 11.68
N SER A 73 15.06 20.83 12.58
CA SER A 73 13.91 19.98 12.29
C SER A 73 12.64 20.77 11.90
N LYS A 74 12.47 21.99 12.42
CA LYS A 74 11.29 22.83 12.12
C LYS A 74 11.36 23.34 10.69
N THR A 75 12.52 23.89 10.28
CA THR A 75 12.72 24.35 8.90
C THR A 75 12.55 23.21 7.89
N ALA A 76 13.04 22.01 8.21
CA ALA A 76 12.87 20.83 7.37
C ALA A 76 11.39 20.40 7.25
N LEU A 77 10.63 20.47 8.35
CA LEU A 77 9.20 20.17 8.35
C LEU A 77 8.39 21.22 7.57
N GLU A 78 8.68 22.51 7.73
CA GLU A 78 8.06 23.58 6.95
C GLU A 78 8.30 23.39 5.45
N TYR A 79 9.52 23.00 5.05
CA TYR A 79 9.81 22.64 3.66
C TYR A 79 8.97 21.43 3.20
N ALA A 80 8.87 20.37 4.00
CA ALA A 80 8.07 19.19 3.67
C ALA A 80 6.57 19.51 3.54
N ILE A 81 6.04 20.43 4.35
CA ILE A 81 4.65 20.91 4.26
C ILE A 81 4.46 21.70 2.95
N ASN A 82 5.42 22.56 2.60
CA ASN A 82 5.36 23.39 1.39
C ASN A 82 5.54 22.59 0.09
N LEU A 83 6.01 21.34 0.15
CA LEU A 83 6.04 20.44 -1.02
C LEU A 83 4.64 19.98 -1.45
N ASP A 84 3.61 20.11 -0.60
CA ASP A 84 2.24 19.61 -0.81
C ASP A 84 2.14 18.10 -1.14
N GLU A 85 3.18 17.35 -0.79
CA GLU A 85 3.30 15.91 -1.04
C GLU A 85 3.12 15.13 0.26
N LYS A 86 1.89 14.66 0.48
CA LYS A 86 1.44 14.02 1.75
C LYS A 86 2.32 12.84 2.16
N SER A 87 2.79 12.07 1.18
CA SER A 87 3.63 10.89 1.41
C SER A 87 4.95 11.24 2.10
N ILE A 88 5.53 12.40 1.81
CA ILE A 88 6.78 12.88 2.41
C ILE A 88 6.53 13.37 3.83
N ILE A 89 5.45 14.13 4.05
CA ILE A 89 5.05 14.59 5.40
C ILE A 89 4.88 13.39 6.34
N ILE A 90 4.19 12.34 5.87
CA ILE A 90 3.99 11.10 6.64
C ILE A 90 5.32 10.43 6.99
N ASP A 91 6.27 10.33 6.05
CA ASP A 91 7.59 9.73 6.34
C ASP A 91 8.34 10.48 7.43
N ILE A 92 8.32 11.81 7.37
CA ILE A 92 9.01 12.69 8.32
C ILE A 92 8.36 12.57 9.70
N LEU A 93 7.03 12.61 9.78
CA LEU A 93 6.30 12.44 11.03
C LEU A 93 6.54 11.06 11.65
N ASN A 94 6.57 9.99 10.84
CA ASN A 94 6.90 8.64 11.31
C ASN A 94 8.28 8.58 11.97
N VAL A 95 9.30 9.24 11.38
CA VAL A 95 10.64 9.32 11.99
C VAL A 95 10.64 10.14 13.27
N MET A 96 9.88 11.25 13.31
CA MET A 96 9.78 12.11 14.49
C MET A 96 9.14 11.38 15.67
N ILE A 97 8.02 10.70 15.45
CA ILE A 97 7.26 9.98 16.50
C ILE A 97 8.12 8.91 17.16
N LEU A 98 9.01 8.26 16.40
CA LEU A 98 9.93 7.23 16.92
C LEU A 98 11.10 7.81 17.75
N LYS A 99 11.24 9.13 17.84
CA LYS A 99 12.28 9.83 18.62
C LYS A 99 11.64 10.84 19.57
N PRO A 100 11.26 10.43 20.81
CA PRO A 100 10.52 11.28 21.75
C PRO A 100 11.19 12.64 22.04
N TYR A 101 12.52 12.68 22.05
CA TYR A 101 13.30 13.91 22.29
C TYR A 101 13.23 14.93 21.14
N VAL A 102 12.88 14.51 19.92
CA VAL A 102 12.64 15.40 18.77
C VAL A 102 11.27 16.05 18.89
N VAL A 103 10.27 15.24 19.27
CA VAL A 103 8.88 15.69 19.48
C VAL A 103 8.82 16.74 20.58
N ASP A 104 9.56 16.55 21.68
CA ASP A 104 9.60 17.48 22.81
C ASP A 104 10.12 18.89 22.44
N LYS A 105 11.04 18.96 21.47
CA LYS A 105 11.61 20.22 20.98
C LYS A 105 10.63 21.02 20.12
N ILE A 106 9.72 20.34 19.42
CA ILE A 106 8.73 20.94 18.52
C ILE A 106 7.42 21.25 19.26
N ILE A 107 6.99 20.40 20.19
CA ILE A 107 5.81 20.65 21.04
C ILE A 107 6.01 21.89 21.92
N ARG A 108 7.24 22.12 22.44
CA ARG A 108 7.57 23.36 23.17
C ARG A 108 7.49 24.63 22.30
N SER A 109 7.43 24.51 20.96
CA SER A 109 7.27 25.62 20.02
C SER A 109 5.84 25.79 19.47
N LYS A 110 4.81 25.20 20.10
CA LYS A 110 3.38 25.39 19.78
C LYS A 110 2.97 25.01 18.35
N ILE A 111 3.25 23.77 17.93
CA ILE A 111 2.52 23.16 16.81
C ILE A 111 1.79 21.94 17.37
N ILE A 112 0.58 22.17 17.83
CA ILE A 112 -0.40 21.14 18.17
C ILE A 112 -0.87 20.57 16.82
N ILE A 113 -0.40 19.37 16.49
CA ILE A 113 -0.98 18.58 15.41
C ILE A 113 -2.04 17.69 16.05
N ILE A 114 -3.29 18.16 16.04
CA ILE A 114 -4.48 17.32 16.16
C ILE A 114 -4.91 17.01 14.73
N PHE A 115 -4.83 15.74 14.33
CA PHE A 115 -5.44 15.25 13.09
C PHE A 115 -6.85 14.72 13.43
N PHE A 116 -7.88 15.34 12.86
CA PHE A 116 -9.10 14.67 12.38
C PHE A 116 -9.01 14.65 10.85
#